data_AF-A0A2M9ARA9-F1
#
_entry.id   AF-A0A2M9ARA9-F1
#
_cell.length_a   1.000
_cell.length_b   1.000
_cell.length_c   1.000
_cell.angle_alpha   90.00
_cell.angle_beta   90.00
_cell.angle_gamma   90.00
#
_symmetry.space_group_name_H-M   'P 1'
#
loop_
_entity.id
_entity.type
_entity.pdbx_description
1 polymer ?
#
loop_
_entity_poly.entity_id
_entity_poly.type
_entity_poly.pdbx_seq_one_letter_code
_entity_poly.pdbx_strand_id
1 'polypeptide(L)'
;MSQPPPLRALEYARRDTGPLVLDLHRPHASAPVPVVVWLHGGGWFTGDRELAPDPRHLTERGIAMASIEYRLSGDALFPAQLHDVRAAIRWFRAHAGELGLDGDRIALWGASAGGHLAALAGLTGHFDALPGEQRADHPRTVQADADHPVRDASVTAVAAAYPPVDLLGDQVPPGAPLGPPDPAATPEARLLGGIPAEHPDRARSASPLTYVTADAPPFQIAHGTGDLMVPSRHSELLYEALLAAGADAELWLVDGYRHGFLNPAGRADVPAAMDDGRLAAEVSPKATVCSSRHPCPVPTTFGFDRTADFLARCLTEGSA
;
A
#
# COMPACT_ATOMS: atom_id res chain seq x y z
N MET A 1 13.43 8.29 25.69
CA MET A 1 14.11 9.32 24.88
C MET A 1 13.14 9.77 23.80
N SER A 2 13.09 11.05 23.44
CA SER A 2 12.24 11.53 22.34
C SER A 2 12.75 10.99 21.00
N GLN A 3 11.83 10.67 20.08
CA GLN A 3 12.20 10.24 18.72
C GLN A 3 12.98 11.35 18.00
N PRO A 4 13.90 11.00 17.07
CA PRO A 4 14.56 11.99 16.22
C PRO A 4 13.51 12.75 15.37
N PRO A 5 13.82 14.00 14.97
CA PRO A 5 12.94 14.74 14.07
C PRO A 5 12.79 14.00 12.73
N PRO A 6 11.63 14.09 12.07
CA PRO A 6 11.42 13.45 10.78
C PRO A 6 12.33 14.06 9.71
N LEU A 7 12.81 13.22 8.80
CA LEU A 7 13.41 13.69 7.55
C LEU A 7 12.27 13.95 6.57
N ARG A 8 12.23 15.15 5.98
CA ARG A 8 11.10 15.59 5.14
C ARG A 8 11.57 15.81 3.70
N ALA A 9 10.69 15.51 2.77
CA ALA A 9 10.85 15.74 1.33
C ALA A 9 12.16 15.17 0.76
N LEU A 10 12.54 13.96 1.17
CA LEU A 10 13.68 13.24 0.60
C LEU A 10 13.31 12.78 -0.82
N GLU A 11 14.07 13.19 -1.82
CA GLU A 11 13.86 12.76 -3.20
C GLU A 11 14.35 11.33 -3.38
N TYR A 12 13.45 10.41 -3.74
CA TYR A 12 13.78 9.01 -3.99
C TYR A 12 13.85 8.68 -5.48
N ALA A 13 13.18 9.47 -6.32
CA ALA A 13 13.21 9.35 -7.76
C ALA A 13 12.94 10.70 -8.43
N ARG A 14 13.42 10.85 -9.66
CA ARG A 14 13.09 12.00 -10.52
C ARG A 14 12.47 11.53 -11.81
N ARG A 15 11.32 12.10 -12.16
CA ARG A 15 10.56 11.83 -13.37
C ARG A 15 10.43 13.11 -14.20
N ASP A 16 9.95 12.97 -15.43
CA ASP A 16 9.65 14.12 -16.30
C ASP A 16 8.58 15.04 -15.69
N THR A 17 7.74 14.49 -14.80
CA THR A 17 6.70 15.20 -14.06
C THR A 17 7.22 15.89 -12.80
N GLY A 18 8.47 15.68 -12.41
CA GLY A 18 9.08 16.28 -11.23
C GLY A 18 9.77 15.28 -10.29
N PRO A 19 10.31 15.75 -9.15
CA PRO A 19 10.82 14.88 -8.10
C PRO A 19 9.67 14.14 -7.42
N LEU A 20 9.91 12.89 -7.06
CA LEU A 20 9.05 12.12 -6.16
C LEU A 20 9.73 12.06 -4.80
N VAL A 21 9.02 12.53 -3.78
CA VAL A 21 9.60 12.69 -2.45
C VAL A 21 8.92 11.81 -1.41
N LEU A 22 9.61 11.64 -0.28
CA LEU A 22 9.11 10.93 0.89
C LEU A 22 9.43 11.65 2.19
N ASP A 23 8.64 11.34 3.22
CA ASP A 23 8.90 11.73 4.60
C ASP A 23 9.21 10.48 5.43
N LEU A 24 10.30 10.51 6.20
CA LEU A 24 10.78 9.38 6.98
C LEU A 24 10.77 9.70 8.48
N HIS A 25 9.99 8.92 9.22
CA HIS A 25 9.92 8.92 10.68
C HIS A 25 10.67 7.71 11.22
N ARG A 26 11.66 7.95 12.08
CA ARG A 26 12.52 6.88 12.63
C ARG A 26 12.37 6.78 14.14
N PRO A 27 12.46 5.56 14.69
CA PRO A 27 12.68 5.39 16.11
C PRO A 27 14.11 5.81 16.50
N HIS A 28 14.32 6.15 17.77
CA HIS A 28 15.65 6.18 18.35
C HIS A 28 16.15 4.74 18.52
N ALA A 29 17.23 4.38 17.82
CA ALA A 29 17.80 3.04 17.84
C ALA A 29 19.33 3.10 17.75
N SER A 30 20.00 2.11 18.34
CA SER A 30 21.45 1.92 18.26
C SER A 30 21.88 0.98 17.13
N ALA A 31 20.93 0.37 16.44
CA ALA A 31 21.13 -0.54 15.32
C ALA A 31 20.12 -0.22 14.19
N PRO A 32 20.39 -0.66 12.95
CA PRO A 32 19.45 -0.52 11.85
C PRO A 32 18.06 -1.10 12.18
N VAL A 33 17.01 -0.41 11.75
CA VAL A 33 15.61 -0.79 12.02
C VAL A 33 14.85 -1.12 10.73
N PRO A 34 13.87 -2.03 10.75
CA PRO A 34 13.01 -2.27 9.60
C PRO A 34 12.21 -1.02 9.24
N VAL A 35 11.72 -0.95 8.00
CA VAL A 35 10.93 0.16 7.48
C VAL A 35 9.60 -0.30 6.88
N VAL A 36 8.53 0.40 7.21
CA VAL A 36 7.24 0.29 6.55
C VAL A 36 7.04 1.48 5.63
N VAL A 37 6.78 1.21 4.35
CA VAL A 37 6.49 2.24 3.35
C VAL A 37 4.97 2.42 3.25
N TRP A 38 4.49 3.61 3.60
CA TRP A 38 3.09 4.00 3.50
C TRP A 38 2.74 4.54 2.11
N LEU A 39 1.64 4.02 1.55
CA LEU A 39 1.07 4.42 0.26
C LEU A 39 -0.32 5.02 0.46
N HIS A 40 -0.46 6.30 0.11
CA HIS A 40 -1.72 7.03 0.30
C HIS A 40 -2.83 6.54 -0.66
N GLY A 41 -4.08 6.68 -0.21
CA GLY A 41 -5.26 6.56 -1.07
C GLY A 41 -5.51 7.84 -1.89
N GLY A 42 -6.64 7.86 -2.62
CA GLY A 42 -7.02 9.01 -3.46
C GLY A 42 -7.33 8.65 -4.92
N GLY A 43 -7.73 7.41 -5.18
CA GLY A 43 -8.12 6.96 -6.52
C GLY A 43 -7.03 7.14 -7.57
N TRP A 44 -5.76 7.11 -7.16
CA TRP A 44 -4.59 7.41 -7.99
C TRP A 44 -4.54 8.81 -8.61
N PHE A 45 -5.55 9.67 -8.44
CA PHE A 45 -5.61 11.01 -9.06
C PHE A 45 -5.46 12.16 -8.06
N THR A 46 -5.43 11.87 -6.76
CA THR A 46 -5.23 12.85 -5.68
C THR A 46 -4.56 12.19 -4.47
N GLY A 47 -4.26 13.00 -3.46
CA GLY A 47 -3.58 12.60 -2.23
C GLY A 47 -2.08 12.76 -2.32
N ASP A 48 -1.44 12.67 -1.17
CA ASP A 48 0.01 12.80 -1.01
C ASP A 48 0.48 12.06 0.26
N ARG A 49 1.78 12.17 0.53
CA ARG A 49 2.46 11.54 1.68
C ARG A 49 2.00 12.05 3.06
N GLU A 50 1.26 13.16 3.15
CA GLU A 50 0.73 13.69 4.41
C GLU A 50 -0.52 12.94 4.89
N LEU A 51 -1.11 12.09 4.03
CA LEU A 51 -2.25 11.22 4.38
C LEU A 51 -1.85 9.97 5.19
N ALA A 52 -0.61 9.92 5.66
CA ALA A 52 -0.12 8.84 6.49
C ALA A 52 -0.83 8.79 7.85
N PRO A 53 -1.11 7.58 8.38
CA PRO A 53 -1.50 7.44 9.78
C PRO A 53 -0.37 7.88 10.71
N ASP A 54 -0.68 8.00 12.01
CA ASP A 54 0.31 8.43 12.99
C ASP A 54 1.53 7.49 13.00
N PRO A 55 2.75 7.99 12.71
CA PRO A 55 3.96 7.16 12.67
C PRO A 55 4.32 6.55 14.03
N ARG A 56 3.71 7.00 15.14
CA ARG A 56 3.92 6.41 16.47
C ARG A 56 3.45 4.96 16.57
N HIS A 57 2.44 4.55 15.80
CA HIS A 57 2.02 3.15 15.74
C HIS A 57 3.17 2.19 15.39
N LEU A 58 4.15 2.66 14.62
CA LEU A 58 5.31 1.87 14.21
C LEU A 58 6.59 2.26 14.96
N THR A 59 6.85 3.57 15.14
CA THR A 59 8.10 4.03 15.77
C THR A 59 8.19 3.66 17.25
N GLU A 60 7.07 3.52 17.96
CA GLU A 60 7.06 3.00 19.34
C GLU A 60 7.35 1.48 19.40
N ARG A 61 7.26 0.77 18.27
CA ARG A 61 7.65 -0.64 18.09
C ARG A 61 9.06 -0.82 17.54
N GLY A 62 9.83 0.27 17.42
CA GLY A 62 11.18 0.22 16.86
C GLY A 62 11.21 0.03 15.34
N ILE A 63 10.15 0.42 14.64
CA ILE A 63 10.01 0.31 13.18
C ILE A 63 9.94 1.72 12.59
N ALA A 64 10.71 1.99 11.53
CA ALA A 64 10.62 3.24 10.81
C ALA A 64 9.35 3.26 9.93
N MET A 65 8.76 4.43 9.74
CA MET A 65 7.65 4.64 8.81
C MET A 65 8.05 5.68 7.79
N ALA A 66 7.88 5.36 6.52
CA ALA A 66 8.16 6.28 5.43
C ALA A 66 6.93 6.45 4.54
N SER A 67 6.38 7.65 4.43
CA SER A 67 5.29 7.93 3.50
C SER A 67 5.85 8.52 2.20
N ILE A 68 5.47 7.96 1.06
CA ILE A 68 5.99 8.36 -0.24
C ILE A 68 4.90 9.01 -1.10
N GLU A 69 5.31 9.89 -2.00
CA GLU A 69 4.51 10.26 -3.16
C GLU A 69 4.68 9.22 -4.28
N TYR A 70 3.73 9.15 -5.20
CA TYR A 70 3.85 8.47 -6.49
C TYR A 70 3.14 9.34 -7.55
N ARG A 71 3.49 9.20 -8.84
CA ARG A 71 2.85 10.01 -9.90
C ARG A 71 1.34 9.79 -9.92
N LEU A 72 0.55 10.85 -9.93
CA LEU A 72 -0.90 10.74 -10.02
C LEU A 72 -1.31 10.42 -11.47
N SER A 73 -2.50 9.87 -11.66
CA SER A 73 -3.01 9.44 -12.98
C SER A 73 -3.23 10.60 -13.95
N GLY A 74 -3.34 11.84 -13.43
CA GLY A 74 -3.30 13.07 -14.23
C GLY A 74 -1.92 13.38 -14.82
N ASP A 75 -0.85 12.89 -14.19
CA ASP A 75 0.53 13.10 -14.62
C ASP A 75 1.05 11.95 -15.50
N ALA A 76 0.68 10.71 -15.17
CA ALA A 76 1.08 9.53 -15.91
C ALA A 76 0.09 8.37 -15.74
N LEU A 77 -0.19 7.65 -16.83
CA LEU A 77 -1.02 6.45 -16.81
C LEU A 77 -0.29 5.26 -16.17
N PHE A 78 -1.05 4.27 -15.70
CA PHE A 78 -0.50 2.98 -15.27
C PHE A 78 0.36 2.35 -16.40
N PRO A 79 1.51 1.72 -16.10
CA PRO A 79 2.04 1.31 -14.77
C PRO A 79 2.93 2.31 -14.03
N ALA A 80 2.88 3.62 -14.35
CA ALA A 80 3.77 4.63 -13.75
C ALA A 80 3.79 4.61 -12.20
N GLN A 81 2.62 4.50 -11.58
CA GLN A 81 2.44 4.46 -10.13
C GLN A 81 3.17 3.26 -9.50
N LEU A 82 3.01 2.08 -10.09
CA LEU A 82 3.66 0.85 -9.61
C LEU A 82 5.18 0.92 -9.77
N HIS A 83 5.65 1.49 -10.88
CA HIS A 83 7.09 1.72 -11.09
C HIS A 83 7.68 2.65 -10.02
N ASP A 84 6.94 3.69 -9.62
CA ASP A 84 7.39 4.62 -8.59
C ASP A 84 7.47 3.95 -7.21
N VAL A 85 6.49 3.11 -6.84
CA VAL A 85 6.54 2.32 -5.60
C VAL A 85 7.74 1.36 -5.60
N ARG A 86 7.97 0.64 -6.69
CA ARG A 86 9.12 -0.27 -6.83
C ARG A 86 10.45 0.48 -6.81
N ALA A 87 10.50 1.69 -7.37
CA ALA A 87 11.67 2.56 -7.28
C ALA A 87 11.96 2.98 -5.83
N ALA A 88 10.92 3.31 -5.05
CA ALA A 88 11.07 3.64 -3.64
C ALA A 88 11.62 2.46 -2.82
N ILE A 89 11.14 1.23 -3.07
CA ILE A 89 11.66 0.02 -2.40
C ILE A 89 13.16 -0.15 -2.68
N ARG A 90 13.57 -0.07 -3.95
CA ARG A 90 14.99 -0.14 -4.35
C ARG A 90 15.81 0.99 -3.70
N TRP A 91 15.26 2.20 -3.65
CA TRP A 91 15.91 3.35 -3.05
C TRP A 91 16.14 3.16 -1.55
N PHE A 92 15.15 2.67 -0.80
CA PHE A 92 15.33 2.36 0.63
C PHE A 92 16.41 1.31 0.84
N ARG A 93 16.43 0.26 0.02
CA ARG A 93 17.46 -0.78 0.11
C ARG A 93 18.86 -0.24 -0.18
N ALA A 94 19.00 0.63 -1.19
CA ALA A 94 20.27 1.25 -1.54
C ALA A 94 20.78 2.26 -0.49
N HIS A 95 19.89 2.96 0.21
CA HIS A 95 20.24 4.02 1.18
C HIS A 95 20.08 3.58 2.65
N ALA A 96 19.82 2.29 2.88
CA ALA A 96 19.46 1.78 4.20
C ALA A 96 20.50 2.12 5.28
N GLY A 97 21.79 1.90 4.98
CA GLY A 97 22.89 2.17 5.91
C GLY A 97 22.99 3.63 6.35
N GLU A 98 22.78 4.57 5.43
CA GLU A 98 22.83 6.02 5.71
C GLU A 98 21.64 6.50 6.54
N LEU A 99 20.49 5.86 6.36
CA LEU A 99 19.25 6.19 7.03
C LEU A 99 19.10 5.50 8.39
N GLY A 100 20.00 4.57 8.74
CA GLY A 100 19.87 3.71 9.92
C GLY A 100 18.73 2.71 9.78
N LEU A 101 18.46 2.26 8.55
CA LEU A 101 17.42 1.30 8.21
C LEU A 101 18.04 -0.05 7.85
N ASP A 102 17.24 -1.10 7.98
CA ASP A 102 17.52 -2.44 7.49
C ASP A 102 16.88 -2.63 6.11
N GLY A 103 17.72 -2.66 5.07
CA GLY A 103 17.30 -2.72 3.67
C GLY A 103 16.71 -4.07 3.23
N ASP A 104 16.84 -5.10 4.05
CA ASP A 104 16.28 -6.43 3.81
C ASP A 104 14.90 -6.60 4.48
N ARG A 105 14.51 -5.65 5.33
CA ARG A 105 13.27 -5.69 6.11
C ARG A 105 12.39 -4.48 5.78
N ILE A 106 11.81 -4.54 4.59
CA ILE A 106 10.93 -3.53 4.02
C ILE A 106 9.53 -4.13 3.91
N ALA A 107 8.52 -3.49 4.50
CA ALA A 107 7.11 -3.86 4.32
C ALA A 107 6.31 -2.70 3.71
N LEU A 108 5.17 -3.01 3.08
CA LEU A 108 4.27 -2.00 2.52
C LEU A 108 2.99 -1.91 3.35
N TRP A 109 2.48 -0.69 3.49
CA TRP A 109 1.16 -0.45 4.07
C TRP A 109 0.43 0.60 3.23
N GLY A 110 -0.81 0.36 2.82
CA GLY A 110 -1.54 1.36 2.05
C GLY A 110 -3.04 1.25 2.18
N ALA A 111 -3.73 2.31 1.77
CA ALA A 111 -5.18 2.44 1.79
C ALA A 111 -5.75 2.71 0.39
N SER A 112 -6.88 2.08 0.04
CA SER A 112 -7.56 2.28 -1.24
C SER A 112 -6.61 2.10 -2.43
N ALA A 113 -6.46 3.10 -3.30
CA ALA A 113 -5.46 3.15 -4.36
C ALA A 113 -4.02 2.80 -3.90
N GLY A 114 -3.61 3.25 -2.71
CA GLY A 114 -2.32 2.88 -2.13
C GLY A 114 -2.27 1.44 -1.64
N GLY A 115 -3.39 0.89 -1.15
CA GLY A 115 -3.50 -0.52 -0.79
C GLY A 115 -3.43 -1.43 -2.03
N HIS A 116 -4.01 -0.98 -3.14
CA HIS A 116 -3.86 -1.61 -4.45
C HIS A 116 -2.41 -1.63 -4.92
N LEU A 117 -1.70 -0.49 -4.84
CA LEU A 117 -0.28 -0.41 -5.20
C LEU A 117 0.60 -1.24 -4.26
N ALA A 118 0.28 -1.30 -2.96
CA ALA A 118 0.97 -2.15 -1.99
C ALA A 118 0.81 -3.64 -2.38
N ALA A 119 -0.40 -4.06 -2.73
CA ALA A 119 -0.66 -5.43 -3.17
C ALA A 119 0.06 -5.76 -4.48
N LEU A 120 -0.02 -4.90 -5.50
CA LEU A 120 0.71 -5.10 -6.76
C LEU A 120 2.21 -5.17 -6.54
N ALA A 121 2.80 -4.23 -5.79
CA ALA A 121 4.24 -4.21 -5.55
C ALA A 121 4.70 -5.46 -4.78
N GLY A 122 3.95 -5.89 -3.76
CA GLY A 122 4.25 -7.13 -3.04
C GLY A 122 4.17 -8.39 -3.91
N LEU A 123 3.14 -8.50 -4.75
CA LEU A 123 2.93 -9.66 -5.63
C LEU A 123 3.86 -9.68 -6.84
N THR A 124 4.42 -8.53 -7.22
CA THR A 124 5.33 -8.41 -8.37
C THR A 124 6.80 -8.26 -7.96
N GLY A 125 7.11 -8.20 -6.66
CA GLY A 125 8.45 -7.87 -6.16
C GLY A 125 9.55 -8.82 -6.63
N HIS A 126 9.22 -10.08 -6.89
CA HIS A 126 10.13 -11.12 -7.40
C HIS A 126 10.49 -10.96 -8.88
N PHE A 127 9.78 -10.12 -9.65
CA PHE A 127 10.16 -9.83 -11.03
C PHE A 127 11.35 -8.86 -11.07
N ASP A 128 12.38 -9.22 -11.83
CA ASP A 128 13.55 -8.38 -12.10
C ASP A 128 13.19 -6.98 -12.63
N ALA A 129 12.18 -6.92 -13.50
CA ALA A 129 11.64 -5.69 -14.05
C ALA A 129 10.22 -5.91 -14.60
N LEU A 130 9.39 -4.89 -14.53
CA LEU A 130 8.09 -4.84 -15.19
C LEU A 130 8.19 -4.16 -16.59
N PRO A 131 7.23 -4.41 -17.50
CA PRO A 131 7.20 -3.73 -18.79
C PRO A 131 7.20 -2.20 -18.65
N GLY A 132 8.20 -1.54 -19.25
CA GLY A 132 8.36 -0.09 -19.19
C GLY A 132 8.98 0.44 -17.89
N GLU A 133 9.41 -0.43 -16.98
CA GLU A 133 10.11 -0.04 -15.76
C GLU A 133 11.53 0.45 -16.09
N GLN A 134 11.84 1.69 -15.70
CA GLN A 134 13.18 2.24 -15.87
C GLN A 134 14.10 1.75 -14.75
N ARG A 135 15.34 1.39 -15.12
CA ARG A 135 16.31 0.80 -14.19
C ARG A 135 17.14 1.85 -13.44
N ALA A 136 17.16 3.10 -13.92
CA ALA A 136 18.04 4.16 -13.45
C ALA A 136 17.27 5.21 -12.61
N ASP A 137 16.45 4.73 -11.67
CA ASP A 137 15.52 5.59 -10.93
C ASP A 137 16.15 6.35 -9.76
N HIS A 138 17.46 6.18 -9.52
CA HIS A 138 18.14 6.79 -8.39
C HIS A 138 18.67 8.19 -8.76
N PRO A 139 18.35 9.25 -7.99
CA PRO A 139 19.07 10.51 -8.10
C PRO A 139 20.57 10.25 -7.98
N ARG A 140 21.37 10.84 -8.88
CA ARG A 140 22.84 10.72 -8.94
C ARG A 140 23.57 11.27 -7.71
N THR A 141 22.88 11.51 -6.60
CA THR A 141 23.40 12.22 -5.44
C THR A 141 24.30 11.37 -4.56
N VAL A 142 24.35 10.05 -4.74
CA VAL A 142 25.27 9.18 -3.98
C VAL A 142 25.81 8.04 -4.85
N GLN A 143 27.01 7.58 -4.53
CA GLN A 143 27.70 6.39 -5.07
C GLN A 143 26.92 5.09 -4.77
N ALA A 144 25.68 4.98 -5.24
CA ALA A 144 25.16 3.68 -5.60
C ALA A 144 26.06 3.17 -6.72
N ASP A 145 26.72 2.04 -6.48
CA ASP A 145 27.67 1.45 -7.40
C ASP A 145 26.99 1.30 -8.77
N ALA A 146 27.34 2.16 -9.72
CA ALA A 146 26.69 2.20 -11.03
C ALA A 146 26.81 0.86 -11.76
N ASP A 147 27.76 0.03 -11.33
CA ASP A 147 28.04 -1.30 -11.83
C ASP A 147 27.11 -2.38 -11.24
N HIS A 148 26.41 -2.12 -10.11
CA HIS A 148 25.54 -3.08 -9.41
C HIS A 148 24.23 -2.44 -8.91
N PRO A 149 23.29 -2.09 -9.80
CA PRO A 149 22.01 -1.54 -9.38
C PRO A 149 21.22 -2.56 -8.54
N VAL A 150 20.65 -2.12 -7.42
CA VAL A 150 19.70 -2.92 -6.63
C VAL A 150 18.48 -3.20 -7.50
N ARG A 151 18.31 -4.45 -7.92
CA ARG A 151 17.20 -4.87 -8.82
C ARG A 151 15.98 -5.32 -8.06
N ASP A 152 16.22 -5.97 -6.94
CA ASP A 152 15.19 -6.59 -6.15
C ASP A 152 14.23 -5.51 -5.60
N ALA A 153 12.93 -5.75 -5.79
CA ALA A 153 11.83 -4.93 -5.30
C ALA A 153 10.87 -5.76 -4.40
N SER A 154 11.31 -6.94 -3.96
CA SER A 154 10.59 -7.76 -2.98
C SER A 154 10.50 -7.07 -1.63
N VAL A 155 9.43 -7.40 -0.91
CA VAL A 155 9.10 -6.85 0.41
C VAL A 155 8.74 -7.98 1.36
N THR A 156 8.98 -7.78 2.64
CA THR A 156 8.80 -8.78 3.69
C THR A 156 7.32 -9.03 4.01
N ALA A 157 6.46 -8.02 3.87
CA ALA A 157 5.02 -8.13 4.16
C ALA A 157 4.23 -7.00 3.50
N VAL A 158 2.91 -7.22 3.36
CA VAL A 158 1.97 -6.21 2.85
C VAL A 158 0.77 -6.08 3.78
N ALA A 159 0.46 -4.86 4.19
CA ALA A 159 -0.82 -4.49 4.80
C ALA A 159 -1.64 -3.65 3.79
N ALA A 160 -2.75 -4.18 3.30
CA ALA A 160 -3.60 -3.52 2.31
C ALA A 160 -4.99 -3.24 2.89
N ALA A 161 -5.32 -1.96 3.09
CA ALA A 161 -6.63 -1.54 3.53
C ALA A 161 -7.54 -1.18 2.33
N TYR A 162 -8.68 -1.86 2.25
CA TYR A 162 -9.72 -1.71 1.22
C TYR A 162 -9.17 -1.53 -0.21
N PRO A 163 -8.26 -2.42 -0.67
CA PRO A 163 -7.69 -2.33 -1.99
C PRO A 163 -8.73 -2.72 -3.06
N PRO A 164 -8.88 -1.97 -4.15
CA PRO A 164 -9.43 -2.52 -5.38
C PRO A 164 -8.44 -3.54 -5.96
N VAL A 165 -8.89 -4.75 -6.28
CA VAL A 165 -8.00 -5.86 -6.74
C VAL A 165 -8.38 -6.45 -8.10
N ASP A 166 -9.55 -6.09 -8.60
CA ASP A 166 -10.10 -6.46 -9.90
C ASP A 166 -10.54 -5.17 -10.60
N LEU A 167 -9.65 -4.61 -11.43
CA LEU A 167 -9.94 -3.38 -12.16
C LEU A 167 -10.66 -3.66 -13.48
N LEU A 168 -10.74 -4.91 -13.91
CA LEU A 168 -11.53 -5.30 -15.07
C LEU A 168 -13.02 -5.31 -14.73
N GLY A 169 -13.37 -5.68 -13.50
CA GLY A 169 -14.74 -5.71 -13.00
C GLY A 169 -15.54 -6.92 -13.47
N ASP A 170 -14.86 -8.03 -13.79
CA ASP A 170 -15.49 -9.29 -14.17
C ASP A 170 -15.78 -10.19 -12.96
N GLN A 171 -15.11 -9.97 -11.83
CA GLN A 171 -15.31 -10.70 -10.57
C GLN A 171 -15.98 -9.85 -9.48
N VAL A 172 -15.73 -8.55 -9.49
CA VAL A 172 -16.35 -7.60 -8.54
C VAL A 172 -17.15 -6.55 -9.31
N PRO A 173 -18.47 -6.43 -9.07
CA PRO A 173 -19.25 -5.34 -9.64
C PRO A 173 -18.68 -3.97 -9.23
N PRO A 174 -18.78 -2.95 -10.09
CA PRO A 174 -18.40 -1.59 -9.73
C PRO A 174 -19.11 -1.12 -8.45
N GLY A 175 -18.38 -0.43 -7.58
CA GLY A 175 -18.98 0.21 -6.41
C GLY A 175 -19.83 1.44 -6.76
N ALA A 176 -20.40 2.04 -5.73
CA ALA A 176 -21.17 3.27 -5.82
C ALA A 176 -20.29 4.43 -6.30
N PRO A 177 -20.70 5.18 -7.34
CA PRO A 177 -19.91 6.28 -7.86
C PRO A 177 -19.87 7.45 -6.87
N LEU A 178 -18.74 8.18 -6.85
CA LEU A 178 -18.56 9.41 -6.08
C LEU A 178 -19.34 10.62 -6.65
N GLY A 179 -20.06 10.44 -7.75
CA GLY A 179 -20.71 11.51 -8.51
C GLY A 179 -21.64 10.96 -9.59
N PRO A 180 -22.07 11.80 -10.55
CA PRO A 180 -22.90 11.35 -11.65
C PRO A 180 -22.21 10.21 -12.43
N PRO A 181 -22.97 9.23 -12.93
CA PRO A 181 -22.40 8.06 -13.60
C PRO A 181 -21.75 8.49 -14.91
N ASP A 182 -20.42 8.61 -14.91
CA ASP A 182 -19.59 8.76 -16.09
C ASP A 182 -18.49 7.68 -16.07
N PRO A 183 -18.66 6.60 -16.86
CA PRO A 183 -17.68 5.52 -16.96
C PRO A 183 -16.30 5.97 -17.44
N ALA A 184 -16.19 7.10 -18.15
CA ALA A 184 -14.91 7.63 -18.61
C ALA A 184 -14.19 8.47 -17.53
N ALA A 185 -14.88 8.83 -16.45
CA ALA A 185 -14.35 9.67 -15.38
C ALA A 185 -14.01 8.89 -14.10
N THR A 186 -14.21 7.57 -14.07
CA THR A 186 -13.91 6.75 -12.89
C THR A 186 -12.42 6.79 -12.54
N PRO A 187 -12.04 6.57 -11.26
CA PRO A 187 -10.64 6.51 -10.87
C PRO A 187 -9.82 5.52 -11.70
N GLU A 188 -10.40 4.36 -12.00
CA GLU A 188 -9.80 3.30 -12.82
C GLU A 188 -9.64 3.76 -14.27
N ALA A 189 -10.65 4.44 -14.84
CA ALA A 189 -10.57 4.95 -16.20
C ALA A 189 -9.47 6.02 -16.35
N ARG A 190 -9.31 6.90 -15.35
CA ARG A 190 -8.21 7.87 -15.29
C ARG A 190 -6.85 7.17 -15.20
N LEU A 191 -6.74 6.14 -14.37
CA LEU A 191 -5.52 5.35 -14.21
C LEU A 191 -5.11 4.64 -15.51
N LEU A 192 -6.06 4.05 -16.23
CA LEU A 192 -5.81 3.22 -17.41
C LEU A 192 -5.78 3.99 -18.74
N GLY A 193 -6.24 5.26 -18.70
CA GLY A 193 -6.36 6.12 -19.88
C GLY A 193 -7.56 5.76 -20.77
N GLY A 194 -8.65 5.25 -20.18
CA GLY A 194 -9.86 4.83 -20.87
C GLY A 194 -10.69 3.87 -20.04
N ILE A 195 -11.91 3.56 -20.49
CA ILE A 195 -12.86 2.70 -19.75
C ILE A 195 -12.23 1.30 -19.59
N PRO A 196 -12.17 0.72 -18.36
CA PRO A 196 -11.49 -0.56 -18.14
C PRO A 196 -11.97 -1.70 -19.05
N ALA A 197 -13.28 -1.79 -19.29
CA ALA A 197 -13.89 -2.80 -20.16
C ALA A 197 -13.46 -2.68 -21.65
N GLU A 198 -13.02 -1.50 -22.10
CA GLU A 198 -12.51 -1.27 -23.45
C GLU A 198 -11.00 -1.55 -23.57
N HIS A 199 -10.31 -1.67 -22.42
CA HIS A 199 -8.88 -1.94 -22.33
C HIS A 199 -8.58 -3.13 -21.38
N PRO A 200 -9.13 -4.33 -21.66
CA PRO A 200 -9.11 -5.44 -20.72
C PRO A 200 -7.71 -5.90 -20.35
N ASP A 201 -6.75 -5.89 -21.28
CA ASP A 201 -5.37 -6.28 -20.98
C ASP A 201 -4.69 -5.30 -20.02
N ARG A 202 -4.96 -3.99 -20.18
CA ARG A 202 -4.45 -2.97 -19.25
C ARG A 202 -5.10 -3.13 -17.88
N ALA A 203 -6.42 -3.31 -17.83
CA ALA A 203 -7.15 -3.53 -16.59
C ALA A 203 -6.67 -4.78 -15.83
N ARG A 204 -6.48 -5.91 -16.52
CA ARG A 204 -5.90 -7.13 -15.93
C ARG A 204 -4.47 -6.91 -15.45
N SER A 205 -3.63 -6.20 -16.22
CA SER A 205 -2.26 -5.88 -15.82
C SER A 205 -2.18 -5.00 -14.57
N ALA A 206 -3.24 -4.22 -14.31
CA ALA A 206 -3.40 -3.38 -13.13
C ALA A 206 -4.19 -4.08 -12.01
N SER A 207 -4.56 -5.36 -12.13
CA SER A 207 -5.34 -6.07 -11.13
C SER A 207 -4.43 -6.97 -10.27
N PRO A 208 -4.26 -6.71 -8.95
CA PRO A 208 -3.49 -7.57 -8.05
C PRO A 208 -3.80 -9.06 -8.18
N LEU A 209 -5.06 -9.45 -8.39
CA LEU A 209 -5.47 -10.85 -8.53
C LEU A 209 -4.71 -11.61 -9.62
N THR A 210 -4.24 -10.92 -10.67
CA THR A 210 -3.47 -11.49 -11.78
C THR A 210 -2.12 -12.07 -11.33
N TYR A 211 -1.55 -11.59 -10.24
CA TYR A 211 -0.17 -11.86 -9.84
C TYR A 211 -0.05 -12.71 -8.56
N VAL A 212 -1.16 -13.22 -8.03
CA VAL A 212 -1.13 -14.06 -6.85
C VAL A 212 -0.48 -15.41 -7.17
N THR A 213 0.60 -15.72 -6.45
CA THR A 213 1.36 -16.98 -6.55
C THR A 213 1.77 -17.44 -5.15
N ALA A 214 2.37 -18.63 -5.06
CA ALA A 214 2.90 -19.14 -3.80
C ALA A 214 4.07 -18.32 -3.24
N ASP A 215 4.69 -17.48 -4.08
CA ASP A 215 5.80 -16.58 -3.68
C ASP A 215 5.29 -15.26 -3.08
N ALA A 216 3.98 -15.10 -2.88
CA ALA A 216 3.43 -13.91 -2.24
C ALA A 216 3.95 -13.79 -0.80
N PRO A 217 4.42 -12.59 -0.38
CA PRO A 217 4.78 -12.36 1.02
C PRO A 217 3.53 -12.47 1.92
N PRO A 218 3.66 -12.52 3.25
CA PRO A 218 2.51 -12.43 4.14
C PRO A 218 1.67 -11.17 3.90
N PHE A 219 0.34 -11.34 3.90
CA PHE A 219 -0.64 -10.26 3.73
C PHE A 219 -1.52 -10.06 4.98
N GLN A 220 -1.76 -8.81 5.34
CA GLN A 220 -2.93 -8.42 6.11
C GLN A 220 -3.82 -7.56 5.21
N ILE A 221 -5.11 -7.88 5.17
CA ILE A 221 -6.11 -7.18 4.38
C ILE A 221 -7.19 -6.68 5.35
N ALA A 222 -7.51 -5.39 5.32
CA ALA A 222 -8.52 -4.80 6.20
C ALA A 222 -9.58 -4.05 5.39
N HIS A 223 -10.87 -4.33 5.60
CA HIS A 223 -11.95 -3.72 4.82
C HIS A 223 -13.16 -3.41 5.70
N GLY A 224 -13.80 -2.27 5.49
CA GLY A 224 -15.05 -1.92 6.17
C GLY A 224 -16.26 -2.59 5.50
N THR A 225 -17.17 -3.19 6.26
CA THR A 225 -18.36 -3.86 5.70
C THR A 225 -19.42 -2.87 5.18
N GLY A 226 -19.29 -1.58 5.50
CA GLY A 226 -20.11 -0.49 4.99
C GLY A 226 -19.48 0.25 3.81
N ASP A 227 -18.38 -0.26 3.24
CA ASP A 227 -17.75 0.33 2.07
C ASP A 227 -18.59 0.06 0.82
N LEU A 228 -19.27 1.11 0.35
CA LEU A 228 -20.06 1.06 -0.87
C LEU A 228 -19.26 1.49 -2.10
N MET A 229 -18.09 2.10 -1.94
CA MET A 229 -17.30 2.64 -3.05
C MET A 229 -16.36 1.59 -3.63
N VAL A 230 -15.69 0.84 -2.75
CA VAL A 230 -14.91 -0.33 -3.11
C VAL A 230 -15.54 -1.48 -2.32
N PRO A 231 -16.33 -2.37 -2.93
CA PRO A 231 -16.98 -3.43 -2.19
C PRO A 231 -15.97 -4.34 -1.48
N SER A 232 -16.30 -4.80 -0.26
CA SER A 232 -15.45 -5.71 0.54
C SER A 232 -15.07 -6.99 -0.21
N ARG A 233 -15.88 -7.36 -1.21
CA ARG A 233 -15.61 -8.47 -2.11
C ARG A 233 -14.23 -8.42 -2.75
N HIS A 234 -13.66 -7.24 -3.01
CA HIS A 234 -12.27 -7.15 -3.47
C HIS A 234 -11.28 -7.74 -2.44
N SER A 235 -11.43 -7.40 -1.17
CA SER A 235 -10.57 -7.93 -0.10
C SER A 235 -10.79 -9.42 0.14
N GLU A 236 -12.05 -9.86 0.08
CA GLU A 236 -12.40 -11.28 0.19
C GLU A 236 -11.75 -12.09 -0.94
N LEU A 237 -11.86 -11.65 -2.20
CA LEU A 237 -11.25 -12.34 -3.34
C LEU A 237 -9.73 -12.39 -3.26
N LEU A 238 -9.07 -11.31 -2.84
CA LEU A 238 -7.62 -11.31 -2.67
C LEU A 238 -7.20 -12.31 -1.57
N TYR A 239 -7.92 -12.33 -0.44
CA TYR A 239 -7.69 -13.30 0.62
C TYR A 239 -7.91 -14.74 0.14
N GLU A 240 -9.03 -15.01 -0.55
CA GLU A 240 -9.34 -16.33 -1.13
C GLU A 240 -8.23 -16.79 -2.09
N ALA A 241 -7.76 -15.90 -2.97
CA ALA A 241 -6.69 -16.19 -3.92
C ALA A 241 -5.35 -16.47 -3.23
N LEU A 242 -4.98 -15.67 -2.21
CA LEU A 242 -3.75 -15.87 -1.43
C LEU A 242 -3.76 -17.22 -0.71
N LEU A 243 -4.88 -17.57 -0.07
CA LEU A 243 -5.05 -18.88 0.56
C LEU A 243 -4.95 -20.02 -0.45
N ALA A 244 -5.59 -19.88 -1.61
CA ALA A 244 -5.55 -20.90 -2.66
C ALA A 244 -4.13 -21.12 -3.21
N ALA A 245 -3.30 -20.06 -3.20
CA ALA A 245 -1.88 -20.13 -3.56
C ALA A 245 -0.97 -20.63 -2.43
N GLY A 246 -1.49 -20.83 -1.21
CA GLY A 246 -0.72 -21.28 -0.04
C GLY A 246 0.03 -20.17 0.70
N ALA A 247 -0.26 -18.90 0.40
CA ALA A 247 0.36 -17.75 1.06
C ALA A 247 -0.23 -17.48 2.45
N ASP A 248 0.55 -16.86 3.33
CA ASP A 248 0.06 -16.42 4.63
C ASP A 248 -0.78 -15.14 4.48
N ALA A 249 -2.04 -15.19 4.93
CA ALA A 249 -2.94 -14.05 4.83
C ALA A 249 -3.86 -13.94 6.06
N GLU A 250 -4.18 -12.70 6.43
CA GLU A 250 -5.23 -12.33 7.38
C GLU A 250 -6.23 -11.38 6.69
N LEU A 251 -7.53 -11.65 6.81
CA LEU A 251 -8.63 -10.78 6.38
C LEU A 251 -9.39 -10.25 7.59
N TRP A 252 -9.44 -8.93 7.72
CA TRP A 252 -10.15 -8.21 8.77
C TRP A 252 -11.33 -7.44 8.16
N LEU A 253 -12.55 -7.80 8.57
CA LEU A 253 -13.78 -7.09 8.17
C LEU A 253 -14.27 -6.25 9.34
N VAL A 254 -14.23 -4.92 9.18
CA VAL A 254 -14.55 -3.95 10.24
C VAL A 254 -16.01 -3.50 10.11
N ASP A 255 -16.80 -3.74 11.15
CA ASP A 255 -18.26 -3.68 11.10
C ASP A 255 -18.80 -2.25 10.91
N GLY A 256 -19.51 -2.01 9.82
CA GLY A 256 -20.17 -0.72 9.52
C GLY A 256 -19.21 0.42 9.16
N TYR A 257 -17.93 0.12 8.95
CA TYR A 257 -16.91 1.08 8.48
C TYR A 257 -17.06 1.32 6.98
N ARG A 258 -16.99 2.59 6.53
CA ARG A 258 -17.10 2.97 5.12
C ARG A 258 -15.72 3.27 4.52
N HIS A 259 -15.66 3.56 3.22
CA HIS A 259 -14.41 3.85 2.52
C HIS A 259 -13.63 5.00 3.17
N GLY A 260 -12.33 4.82 3.38
CA GLY A 260 -11.46 5.88 3.89
C GLY A 260 -11.28 5.92 5.41
N PHE A 261 -11.67 4.86 6.12
CA PHE A 261 -11.61 4.88 7.59
C PHE A 261 -10.21 4.92 8.22
N LEU A 262 -9.14 4.71 7.44
CA LEU A 262 -7.75 4.92 7.89
C LEU A 262 -7.25 6.34 7.61
N ASN A 263 -8.00 7.15 6.86
CA ASN A 263 -7.57 8.50 6.49
C ASN A 263 -7.50 9.41 7.74
N PRO A 264 -6.73 10.52 7.67
CA PRO A 264 -6.83 11.56 8.68
C PRO A 264 -8.25 12.12 8.78
N ALA A 265 -8.77 12.21 9.99
CA ALA A 265 -10.11 12.75 10.28
C ALA A 265 -10.17 14.28 10.16
N GLY A 266 -11.37 14.83 9.97
CA GLY A 266 -11.64 16.27 10.01
C GLY A 266 -11.24 17.00 8.73
N ARG A 267 -11.07 16.28 7.62
CA ARG A 267 -10.73 16.85 6.32
C ARG A 267 -11.97 17.41 5.62
N ALA A 268 -11.89 18.66 5.18
CA ALA A 268 -13.02 19.36 4.56
C ALA A 268 -13.43 18.78 3.19
N ASP A 269 -12.56 18.02 2.54
CA ASP A 269 -12.75 17.48 1.20
C ASP A 269 -13.16 15.99 1.18
N VAL A 270 -13.52 15.42 2.34
CA VAL A 270 -14.04 14.05 2.44
C VAL A 270 -15.53 14.03 2.03
N PRO A 271 -15.91 13.28 0.97
CA PRO A 271 -17.30 13.12 0.58
C PRO A 271 -18.14 12.50 1.72
N ALA A 272 -19.39 12.94 1.89
CA ALA A 272 -20.28 12.43 2.95
C ALA A 272 -20.57 10.91 2.87
N ALA A 273 -20.36 10.30 1.69
CA ALA A 273 -20.47 8.86 1.47
C ALA A 273 -19.28 8.08 2.06
N MET A 274 -18.13 8.73 2.23
CA MET A 274 -16.92 8.15 2.82
C MET A 274 -16.96 8.21 4.36
N ASP A 275 -16.04 7.48 4.96
CA ASP A 275 -15.68 7.58 6.37
C ASP A 275 -14.67 8.73 6.55
N ASP A 276 -14.84 9.54 7.59
CA ASP A 276 -13.94 10.66 7.92
C ASP A 276 -12.90 10.22 8.97
N GLY A 277 -12.12 9.20 8.63
CA GLY A 277 -11.02 8.73 9.48
C GLY A 277 -11.44 8.21 10.85
N ARG A 278 -12.64 7.63 10.95
CA ARG A 278 -13.29 7.24 12.22
C ARG A 278 -12.41 6.35 13.09
N LEU A 279 -11.52 5.55 12.49
CA LEU A 279 -10.63 4.64 13.22
C LEU A 279 -9.68 5.38 14.17
N ALA A 280 -9.33 6.64 13.88
CA ALA A 280 -8.49 7.45 14.76
C ALA A 280 -9.22 7.91 16.03
N ALA A 281 -10.55 7.99 15.99
CA ALA A 281 -11.39 8.50 17.09
C ALA A 281 -12.08 7.39 17.89
N GLU A 282 -12.38 6.24 17.28
CA GLU A 282 -13.10 5.15 17.92
C GLU A 282 -12.16 4.13 18.55
N VAL A 283 -12.35 3.86 19.84
CA VAL A 283 -11.58 2.85 20.57
C VAL A 283 -12.24 1.49 20.36
N SER A 284 -11.54 0.58 19.68
CA SER A 284 -11.91 -0.84 19.50
C SER A 284 -13.18 -1.12 18.68
N PRO A 285 -13.28 -0.63 17.43
CA PRO A 285 -14.35 -1.02 16.54
C PRO A 285 -14.43 -2.53 16.33
N LYS A 286 -15.66 -3.02 16.30
CA LYS A 286 -15.95 -4.45 16.11
C LYS A 286 -15.49 -4.91 14.75
N ALA A 287 -14.89 -6.09 14.70
CA ALA A 287 -14.45 -6.71 13.47
C ALA A 287 -14.58 -8.23 13.54
N THR A 288 -14.49 -8.88 12.39
CA THR A 288 -14.18 -10.30 12.29
C THR A 288 -12.82 -10.47 11.63
N VAL A 289 -12.09 -11.51 12.04
CA VAL A 289 -10.84 -11.91 11.40
C VAL A 289 -10.92 -13.34 10.87
N CYS A 290 -10.35 -13.52 9.69
CA CYS A 290 -10.03 -14.81 9.10
C CYS A 290 -8.53 -14.86 8.85
N SER A 291 -7.88 -15.99 9.14
CA SER A 291 -6.44 -16.14 8.96
C SER A 291 -6.12 -17.51 8.39
N SER A 292 -5.08 -17.59 7.57
CA SER A 292 -4.49 -18.85 7.08
C SER A 292 -4.09 -19.79 8.23
N ARG A 293 -3.82 -19.24 9.43
CA ARG A 293 -3.26 -19.97 10.57
C ARG A 293 -4.30 -20.43 11.60
N HIS A 294 -5.54 -19.93 11.52
CA HIS A 294 -6.56 -20.11 12.58
C HIS A 294 -7.98 -20.28 12.03
N PRO A 295 -8.93 -20.81 12.83
CA PRO A 295 -10.35 -20.89 12.44
C PRO A 295 -10.93 -19.53 12.02
N CYS A 296 -11.91 -19.52 11.12
CA CYS A 296 -12.52 -18.32 10.52
C CYS A 296 -14.05 -18.47 10.40
N PRO A 297 -14.86 -17.41 10.65
CA PRO A 297 -14.47 -16.10 11.17
C PRO A 297 -14.41 -16.06 12.71
N VAL A 298 -13.49 -15.26 13.27
CA VAL A 298 -13.39 -15.01 14.73
C VAL A 298 -13.80 -13.57 15.04
N PRO A 299 -14.81 -13.33 15.90
CA PRO A 299 -15.15 -11.99 16.38
C PRO A 299 -14.01 -11.36 17.19
N THR A 300 -13.72 -10.09 16.94
CA THR A 300 -12.59 -9.36 17.53
C THR A 300 -12.80 -7.84 17.40
N THR A 301 -11.74 -7.07 17.61
CA THR A 301 -11.69 -5.62 17.38
C THR A 301 -10.50 -5.26 16.49
N PHE A 302 -10.68 -4.21 15.69
CA PHE A 302 -9.66 -3.70 14.78
C PHE A 302 -9.16 -2.32 15.20
N GLY A 303 -7.93 -1.98 14.81
CA GLY A 303 -7.28 -0.70 15.11
C GLY A 303 -5.92 -0.65 14.42
N PHE A 304 -5.32 0.54 14.33
CA PHE A 304 -3.99 0.72 13.75
C PHE A 304 -2.93 -0.21 14.38
N ASP A 305 -3.06 -0.48 15.68
CA ASP A 305 -2.16 -1.38 16.39
C ASP A 305 -2.25 -2.83 15.88
N ARG A 306 -3.39 -3.29 15.35
CA ARG A 306 -3.50 -4.62 14.73
C ARG A 306 -2.68 -4.73 13.46
N THR A 307 -2.63 -3.67 12.67
CA THR A 307 -1.76 -3.61 11.49
C THR A 307 -0.30 -3.46 11.89
N ALA A 308 0.00 -2.62 12.88
CA ALA A 308 1.35 -2.47 13.40
C ALA A 308 1.91 -3.78 13.99
N ASP A 309 1.09 -4.55 14.70
CA ASP A 309 1.47 -5.85 15.27
C ASP A 309 1.74 -6.90 14.19
N PHE A 310 0.93 -6.96 13.13
CA PHE A 310 1.15 -7.83 11.98
C PHE A 310 2.47 -7.49 11.27
N LEU A 311 2.67 -6.21 10.96
CA LEU A 311 3.89 -5.74 10.30
C LEU A 311 5.11 -5.99 11.18
N ALA A 312 5.03 -5.71 12.49
CA ALA A 312 6.10 -5.97 13.44
C ALA A 312 6.48 -7.45 13.46
N ARG A 313 5.51 -8.35 13.60
CA ARG A 313 5.75 -9.81 13.57
C ARG A 313 6.50 -10.22 12.31
N CYS A 314 5.99 -9.88 11.13
CA CYS A 314 6.60 -10.29 9.86
C CYS A 314 7.99 -9.69 9.68
N LEU A 315 8.20 -8.45 10.16
CA LEU A 315 9.50 -7.82 10.07
C LEU A 315 10.48 -8.43 11.08
N THR A 316 10.09 -8.79 12.31
CA THR A 316 11.01 -9.29 13.36
C THR A 316 11.28 -10.78 13.32
N GLU A 317 10.30 -11.55 12.90
CA GLU A 317 10.43 -12.98 12.68
C GLU A 317 10.92 -13.15 11.24
N GLY A 318 12.25 -13.15 11.03
CA GLY A 318 12.81 -13.43 9.71
C GLY A 318 12.17 -14.69 9.13
N SER A 319 11.81 -14.66 7.84
CA SER A 319 11.16 -15.77 7.13
C SER A 319 11.89 -17.07 7.45
N ALA A 320 11.30 -17.88 8.33
CA ALA A 320 11.84 -19.15 8.79
C ALA A 320 11.68 -20.23 7.73
#